data_AF-A0AAU5TJC2-F1
#
_entry.id   AF-A0AAU5TJC2-F1
#
_cell.length_a   1.000
_cell.length_b   1.000
_cell.length_c   1.000
_cell.angle_alpha   90.00
_cell.angle_beta   90.00
_cell.angle_gamma   90.00
#
_symmetry.space_group_name_H-M   'P 1'
#
loop_
_entity.id
_entity.type
_entity.pdbx_description
1 polymer ?
#
loop_
_entity_poly.entity_id
_entity_poly.type
_entity_poly.pdbx_seq_one_letter_code
_entity_poly.pdbx_strand_id
1 'polypeptide(L)' 'MKTMLPAQRTVLERFPAGHPRGSWPADEYAAAQRAQGTDARVVMDLASDQFLVVTDPAHS' A
#
# COMPACT_ATOMS: atom_id res chain seq x y z
N MET A 1 -17.84 -26.14 2.35
CA MET A 1 -16.95 -25.14 2.98
C MET A 1 -16.26 -24.40 1.85
N LYS A 2 -16.56 -23.11 1.62
CA LYS A 2 -15.87 -22.32 0.60
C LYS A 2 -14.53 -21.87 1.19
N THR A 3 -13.43 -22.39 0.65
CA THR A 3 -12.10 -21.86 0.95
C THR A 3 -12.07 -20.40 0.47
N MET A 4 -12.01 -19.44 1.38
CA MET A 4 -11.66 -18.07 1.02
C MET A 4 -10.18 -18.09 0.65
N LEU A 5 -9.85 -17.75 -0.60
CA LEU A 5 -8.47 -17.48 -0.98
C LEU A 5 -7.96 -16.35 -0.08
N PRO A 6 -6.72 -16.41 0.41
CA PRO A 6 -6.14 -15.30 1.17
C PRO A 6 -6.27 -14.07 0.29
N ALA A 7 -6.99 -13.09 0.80
CA ALA A 7 -7.35 -11.96 0.00
C ALA A 7 -6.04 -11.21 -0.33
N GLN A 8 -5.75 -11.12 -1.63
CA GLN A 8 -4.45 -10.71 -2.12
C GLN A 8 -4.39 -9.18 -2.07
N ARG A 9 -3.35 -8.62 -1.45
CA ARG A 9 -3.12 -7.17 -1.45
C ARG A 9 -2.76 -6.72 -2.86
N THR A 10 -3.42 -5.68 -3.34
CA THR A 10 -3.09 -5.04 -4.61
C THR A 10 -2.11 -3.90 -4.36
N VAL A 11 -1.00 -3.86 -5.09
CA VAL A 11 -0.08 -2.71 -5.08
C VAL A 11 -0.63 -1.65 -6.01
N LEU A 12 -0.85 -0.44 -5.49
CA LEU A 12 -1.29 0.73 -6.25
C LEU A 12 -0.11 1.50 -6.83
N GLU A 13 0.94 1.71 -6.03
CA GLU A 13 2.13 2.49 -6.42
C GLU A 13 3.37 2.10 -5.61
N ARG A 14 4.56 2.37 -6.16
CA ARG A 14 5.87 2.07 -5.57
C ARG A 14 6.70 3.35 -5.43
N PHE A 15 7.32 3.52 -4.26
CA PHE A 15 8.18 4.66 -3.96
C PHE A 15 9.55 4.16 -3.48
N PRO A 16 10.67 4.75 -3.94
CA PRO A 16 12.00 4.35 -3.47
C PRO A 16 12.19 4.72 -1.99
N ALA A 17 12.72 3.80 -1.18
CA ALA A 17 13.00 4.08 0.23
C ALA A 17 14.08 5.16 0.42
N GLY A 18 15.02 5.26 -0.53
CA GLY A 18 16.07 6.29 -0.58
C GLY A 18 15.61 7.70 -0.95
N HIS A 19 14.30 7.99 -0.99
CA HIS A 19 13.82 9.34 -1.26
C HIS A 19 14.27 10.32 -0.14
N PRO A 20 14.66 11.58 -0.44
CA PRO A 20 15.14 12.54 0.57
C PRO A 20 14.15 12.84 1.71
N ARG A 21 12.88 12.51 1.51
CA ARG A 21 11.80 12.68 2.51
C ARG A 21 11.35 11.37 3.17
N GLY A 22 12.12 10.29 3.01
CA GLY A 22 11.73 8.95 3.50
C GLY A 22 10.39 8.50 2.90
N SER A 23 9.50 7.96 3.73
CA SER A 23 8.19 7.43 3.33
C SER A 23 7.17 8.48 2.92
N TRP A 24 7.43 9.77 3.18
CA TRP A 24 6.43 10.83 3.07
C TRP A 24 5.66 10.86 1.72
N PRO A 25 6.30 10.69 0.55
CA PRO A 25 5.54 10.63 -0.72
C PRO A 25 4.54 9.46 -0.79
N ALA A 26 4.90 8.30 -0.22
CA ALA A 26 4.00 7.16 -0.14
C ALA A 26 2.84 7.43 0.83
N ASP A 27 3.11 8.11 1.95
CA ASP A 27 2.11 8.49 2.93
C ASP A 27 1.10 9.50 2.36
N GLU A 28 1.57 10.49 1.60
CA GLU A 28 0.69 11.46 0.90
C GLU A 28 -0.18 10.77 -0.14
N TYR A 29 0.40 9.91 -0.97
CA TYR A 29 -0.36 9.15 -1.96
C TYR A 29 -1.42 8.27 -1.29
N ALA A 30 -1.05 7.52 -0.23
CA ALA A 30 -2.01 6.71 0.53
C ALA A 30 -3.11 7.56 1.19
N ALA A 31 -2.79 8.77 1.67
CA ALA A 31 -3.78 9.71 2.20
C ALA A 31 -4.74 10.20 1.10
N ALA A 32 -4.23 10.52 -0.09
CA ALA A 32 -5.05 10.91 -1.24
C ALA A 32 -5.99 9.78 -1.66
N GLN A 33 -5.50 8.53 -1.73
CA GLN A 33 -6.33 7.36 -2.03
C GLN A 33 -7.45 7.17 -1.01
N ARG A 34 -7.16 7.33 0.29
CA ARG A 34 -8.17 7.26 1.36
C ARG A 34 -9.20 8.38 1.27
N ALA A 35 -8.79 9.59 0.89
CA ALA A 35 -9.72 10.70 0.63
C ALA A 35 -10.67 10.41 -0.56
N GLN A 36 -10.26 9.53 -1.49
CA GLN A 36 -11.09 9.02 -2.59
C GLN A 36 -11.85 7.72 -2.24
N GLY A 37 -11.83 7.30 -0.97
CA GLY A 37 -12.56 6.11 -0.49
C GLY A 37 -11.85 4.78 -0.75
N THR A 38 -10.58 4.78 -1.17
CA THR A 38 -9.77 3.57 -1.29
C THR A 38 -9.03 3.29 0.01
N ASP A 39 -9.20 2.11 0.60
CA ASP A 39 -8.49 1.70 1.82
C ASP A 39 -7.02 1.38 1.53
N ALA A 40 -6.22 2.44 1.38
CA ALA A 40 -4.81 2.38 1.03
C ALA A 40 -3.92 2.54 2.27
N ARG A 41 -2.86 1.73 2.33
CA ARG A 41 -1.82 1.77 3.38
C ARG A 41 -0.43 1.66 2.79
N VAL A 42 0.55 2.25 3.48
CA VAL A 42 1.97 2.11 3.16
C VAL A 42 2.54 0.87 3.85
N VAL A 43 3.30 0.05 3.12
CA VAL A 43 4.11 -1.03 3.67
C VAL A 43 5.53 -0.91 3.14
N MET A 44 6.52 -1.33 3.93
CA MET A 44 7.92 -1.38 3.47
C MET A 44 8.21 -2.77 2.89
N ASP A 45 8.62 -2.81 1.64
CA ASP A 45 9.21 -3.98 1.00
C ASP A 45 10.73 -3.93 1.15
N LEU A 46 11.22 -4.67 2.14
CA LEU A 46 12.64 -4.77 2.45
C LEU A 46 13.46 -5.44 1.34
N ALA A 47 12.85 -6.30 0.51
CA ALA A 47 13.59 -7.02 -0.52
C ALA A 47 13.96 -6.12 -1.69
N SER A 48 13.09 -5.16 -2.02
CA SER A 48 13.29 -4.20 -3.11
C SER A 48 13.70 -2.80 -2.66
N ASP A 49 13.79 -2.58 -1.34
CA ASP A 49 14.04 -1.26 -0.73
C ASP A 49 13.04 -0.19 -1.20
N GLN A 50 11.76 -0.55 -1.13
CA GLN A 50 10.63 0.28 -1.58
C GLN A 50 9.56 0.44 -0.51
N PHE A 51 8.92 1.60 -0.50
CA PHE A 51 7.60 1.75 0.09
C PHE A 51 6.55 1.40 -0.96
N LEU A 52 5.64 0.49 -0.62
CA LEU A 52 4.52 0.12 -1.47
C LEU A 52 3.25 0.70 -0.87
N VAL A 53 2.44 1.36 -1.70
CA VAL A 53 1.06 1.66 -1.34
C VAL A 53 0.19 0.51 -1.80
N VAL A 54 -0.51 -0.11 -0.87
CA VAL A 54 -1.35 -1.29 -1.14
C VAL A 54 -2.77 -1.05 -0.69
N THR A 55 -3.73 -1.71 -1.34
CA THR A 55 -5.09 -1.86 -0.79
C THR A 55 -5.16 -3.13 0.03
N ASP A 56 -5.73 -3.05 1.23
CA ASP A 56 -6.18 -4.25 1.89
C ASP A 56 -7.48 -4.71 1.21
N PRO A 57 -7.64 -6.01 0.96
CA PRO A 57 -8.93 -6.54 0.56
C PRO A 57 -9.90 -6.27 1.71
N ALA A 58 -10.99 -5.55 1.41
CA ALA A 58 -12.01 -5.22 2.38
C ALA A 58 -12.37 -6.48 3.19
N HIS A 59 -12.27 -6.38 4.52
CA HIS A 59 -12.88 -7.38 5.40
C HIS A 59 -14.38 -7.33 5.15
N SER A 60 -14.87 -8.24 4.31
CA SER A 60 -16.31 -8.51 4.12
C SER A 60 -16.87 -9.29 5.29
#